data_AF-A0A401IRV8-F1
#
_entry.id   AF-A0A401IRV8-F1
#
_cell.length_a   1.000
_cell.length_b   1.000
_cell.length_c   1.000
_cell.angle_alpha   90.00
_cell.angle_beta   90.00
_cell.angle_gamma   90.00
#
_symmetry.space_group_name_H-M   'P 1'
#
loop_
_entity.id
_entity.type
_entity.pdbx_description
1 polymer ?
#
loop_
_entity_poly.entity_id
_entity_poly.type
_entity_poly.pdbx_seq_one_letter_code
_entity_poly.pdbx_strand_id
1 'polypeptide(L)'
;MSTLQQVPLNFNKNLVISNTGGTLTNDGGLLLVSEFMHQINFSQLVKDNLHFQEERKYFKHSKNHLFQQLLMQLLAGYSNDTAANTLAKDVSFKLALDQLVSSQPTLSRYINRISENELDGVARLSQKLAQLVIKQRQQAQLILDLDSTHSDTYGKQKAVLLMRTITAMATILYWPLTKFPAASWGLNCVLEIFTPLMELKIFYGQFCRIMQAKMF
;
A
#
# COMPACT_ATOMS: atom_id res chain seq x y z
N MET A 1 -20.39 -26.15 -18.91
CA MET A 1 -19.59 -24.97 -18.48
C MET A 1 -18.78 -25.37 -17.26
N SER A 2 -17.46 -25.48 -17.38
CA SER A 2 -16.59 -25.72 -16.23
C SER A 2 -16.40 -24.40 -15.47
N THR A 3 -16.99 -24.30 -14.28
CA THR A 3 -16.70 -23.21 -13.33
C THR A 3 -15.20 -23.20 -13.03
N LEU A 4 -14.56 -22.04 -13.26
CA LEU A 4 -13.15 -21.80 -12.99
C LEU A 4 -12.79 -22.14 -11.53
N GLN A 5 -11.61 -22.72 -11.36
CA GLN A 5 -11.05 -23.20 -10.10
C GLN A 5 -11.15 -22.13 -9.00
N GLN A 6 -11.74 -22.53 -7.87
CA GLN A 6 -11.62 -21.81 -6.61
C GLN A 6 -10.18 -21.98 -6.11
N VAL A 7 -9.44 -20.87 -5.97
CA VAL A 7 -8.06 -20.91 -5.49
C VAL A 7 -8.02 -20.39 -4.05
N PRO A 8 -7.67 -21.22 -3.06
CA PRO A 8 -7.52 -20.77 -1.68
C PRO A 8 -6.28 -19.88 -1.54
N LEU A 9 -6.42 -18.82 -0.74
CA LEU A 9 -5.32 -17.91 -0.44
C LEU A 9 -4.37 -18.53 0.59
N ASN A 10 -3.06 -18.26 0.47
CA ASN A 10 -2.07 -18.79 1.40
C ASN A 10 -2.02 -18.01 2.71
N PHE A 11 -2.15 -16.68 2.63
CA PHE A 11 -2.11 -15.84 3.84
C PHE A 11 -3.33 -16.08 4.75
N ASN A 12 -4.48 -16.44 4.18
CA ASN A 12 -5.68 -16.79 4.91
C ASN A 12 -6.46 -17.90 4.17
N LYS A 13 -6.37 -19.12 4.69
CA LYS A 13 -6.97 -20.32 4.08
C LYS A 13 -8.51 -20.33 4.10
N ASN A 14 -9.13 -19.43 4.87
CA ASN A 14 -10.58 -19.24 4.88
C ASN A 14 -11.06 -18.37 3.70
N LEU A 15 -10.14 -17.77 2.95
CA LEU A 15 -10.45 -16.95 1.79
C LEU A 15 -10.13 -17.70 0.51
N VAL A 16 -11.03 -17.54 -0.46
CA VAL A 16 -10.96 -18.20 -1.77
C VAL A 16 -11.22 -17.15 -2.84
N ILE A 17 -10.37 -17.14 -3.87
CA ILE A 17 -10.60 -16.35 -5.07
C ILE A 17 -11.44 -17.20 -6.04
N SER A 18 -12.51 -16.61 -6.55
CA SER A 18 -13.36 -17.21 -7.58
C SER A 18 -13.61 -16.20 -8.69
N ASN A 19 -13.78 -16.67 -9.92
CA ASN A 19 -14.13 -15.84 -11.08
C ASN A 19 -15.55 -16.12 -11.57
N THR A 20 -16.49 -16.28 -10.63
CA THR A 20 -17.90 -16.56 -10.95
C THR A 20 -18.73 -15.27 -11.15
N GLY A 21 -18.08 -14.09 -11.16
CA GLY A 21 -18.76 -12.81 -11.34
C GLY A 21 -19.77 -12.46 -10.22
N GLY A 22 -19.56 -13.02 -9.02
CA GLY A 22 -20.41 -12.75 -7.85
C GLY A 22 -20.29 -11.31 -7.32
N THR A 23 -20.79 -11.07 -6.11
CA THR A 23 -20.67 -9.77 -5.44
C THR A 23 -19.23 -9.27 -5.39
N LEU A 24 -19.00 -8.11 -6.00
CA LEU A 24 -17.70 -7.43 -6.03
C LEU A 24 -17.57 -6.52 -4.81
N THR A 25 -16.39 -6.53 -4.18
CA THR A 25 -15.99 -5.53 -3.19
C THR A 25 -15.02 -4.55 -3.83
N ASN A 26 -15.14 -3.26 -3.50
CA ASN A 26 -14.30 -2.21 -4.06
C ASN A 26 -12.80 -2.45 -3.77
N ASP A 27 -12.50 -2.97 -2.58
CA ASP A 27 -11.14 -3.20 -2.10
C ASP A 27 -10.71 -4.68 -2.26
N GLY A 28 -11.43 -5.48 -3.05
CA GLY A 28 -11.13 -6.91 -3.25
C GLY A 28 -9.76 -7.18 -3.85
N GLY A 29 -9.24 -6.25 -4.64
CA GLY A 29 -7.89 -6.32 -5.21
C GLY A 29 -6.79 -6.35 -4.14
N LEU A 30 -7.05 -5.84 -2.93
CA LEU A 30 -6.10 -5.92 -1.82
C LEU A 30 -5.81 -7.36 -1.38
N LEU A 31 -6.70 -8.31 -1.63
CA LEU A 31 -6.44 -9.71 -1.31
C LEU A 31 -5.27 -10.29 -2.12
N LEU A 32 -5.10 -9.84 -3.38
CA LEU A 32 -3.95 -10.21 -4.21
C LEU A 32 -2.66 -9.58 -3.68
N VAL A 33 -2.75 -8.34 -3.20
CA VAL A 33 -1.63 -7.65 -2.54
C VAL A 33 -1.21 -8.41 -1.28
N SER A 34 -2.17 -8.80 -0.43
CA SER A 34 -1.90 -9.58 0.79
C SER A 34 -1.28 -10.94 0.49
N GLU A 35 -1.75 -11.62 -0.55
CA GLU A 35 -1.17 -12.88 -1.01
C GLU A 35 0.28 -12.70 -1.47
N PHE A 36 0.56 -11.66 -2.25
CA PHE A 36 1.93 -11.35 -2.67
C PHE A 36 2.82 -10.98 -1.48
N MET A 37 2.34 -10.13 -0.57
CA MET A 37 3.05 -9.76 0.65
C MET A 37 3.37 -10.98 1.52
N HIS A 38 2.47 -11.96 1.57
CA HIS A 38 2.71 -13.23 2.24
C HIS A 38 3.80 -14.05 1.54
N GLN A 39 3.76 -14.18 0.21
CA GLN A 39 4.76 -14.92 -0.57
C GLN A 39 6.19 -14.37 -0.41
N ILE A 40 6.35 -13.05 -0.29
CA ILE A 40 7.66 -12.42 -0.08
C ILE A 40 8.05 -12.31 1.41
N ASN A 41 7.27 -12.90 2.32
CA ASN A 41 7.45 -12.76 3.77
C ASN A 41 7.56 -11.29 4.23
N PHE A 42 6.70 -10.41 3.69
CA PHE A 42 6.79 -8.97 3.90
C PHE A 42 6.76 -8.57 5.38
N SER A 43 5.93 -9.22 6.19
CA SER A 43 5.87 -8.97 7.64
C SER A 43 7.21 -9.21 8.33
N GLN A 44 7.99 -10.18 7.87
CA GLN A 44 9.35 -10.43 8.37
C GLN A 44 10.32 -9.37 7.86
N LEU A 45 10.25 -9.00 6.57
CA LEU A 45 11.04 -7.90 6.01
C LEU A 45 10.81 -6.58 6.76
N VAL A 46 9.57 -6.28 7.14
CA VAL A 46 9.26 -5.12 7.99
C VAL A 46 9.96 -5.25 9.34
N LYS A 47 9.80 -6.36 10.06
CA LYS A 47 10.43 -6.55 11.38
C LYS A 47 11.96 -6.46 11.35
N ASP A 48 12.59 -6.97 10.29
CA ASP A 48 14.05 -7.01 10.16
C ASP A 48 14.67 -5.67 9.76
N ASN A 49 13.87 -4.72 9.24
CA ASN A 49 14.39 -3.46 8.69
C ASN A 49 13.80 -2.21 9.36
N LEU A 50 12.62 -2.35 9.96
CA LEU A 50 11.90 -1.31 10.69
C LEU A 50 11.90 -1.63 12.18
N HIS A 51 12.92 -1.10 12.86
CA HIS A 51 12.98 -1.12 14.32
C HIS A 51 12.34 0.15 14.86
N PHE A 52 11.01 0.12 14.94
CA PHE A 52 10.26 1.19 15.58
C PHE A 52 10.52 1.19 17.09
N GLN A 53 11.01 2.30 17.63
CA GLN A 53 11.15 2.48 19.08
C GLN A 53 9.75 2.66 19.67
N GLU A 54 9.34 1.74 20.56
CA GLU A 54 8.01 1.75 21.14
C GLU A 54 8.03 2.42 22.52
N GLU A 55 7.95 3.75 22.52
CA GLU A 55 7.93 4.56 23.74
C GLU A 55 6.58 4.52 24.47
N ARG A 56 5.53 4.01 23.80
CA ARG A 56 4.17 3.98 24.36
C ARG A 56 4.03 2.82 25.34
N LYS A 57 3.71 3.12 26.61
CA LYS A 57 3.47 2.10 27.64
C LYS A 57 2.27 1.20 27.36
N TYR A 58 1.21 1.76 26.77
CA TYR A 58 0.00 1.02 26.43
C TYR A 58 -0.38 1.35 24.99
N PHE A 59 -0.44 0.32 24.14
CA PHE A 59 -0.89 0.46 22.77
C PHE A 59 -1.67 -0.78 22.34
N LYS A 60 -2.74 -0.56 21.57
CA LYS A 60 -3.52 -1.63 20.93
C LYS A 60 -2.93 -2.05 19.58
N HIS A 61 -2.22 -1.13 18.92
CA HIS A 61 -1.63 -1.32 17.59
C HIS A 61 -0.14 -0.98 17.66
N SER A 62 0.71 -1.96 17.33
CA SER A 62 2.16 -1.75 17.23
C SER A 62 2.48 -0.79 16.09
N LYS A 63 3.63 -0.12 16.12
CA LYS A 63 4.05 0.74 14.99
C LYS A 63 4.19 -0.05 13.67
N ASN A 64 4.63 -1.31 13.71
CA ASN A 64 4.65 -2.22 12.54
C ASN A 64 3.26 -2.43 11.95
N HIS A 65 2.27 -2.65 12.80
CA HIS A 65 0.88 -2.78 12.39
C HIS A 65 0.38 -1.49 11.73
N LEU A 66 0.63 -0.34 12.36
CA LEU A 66 0.20 0.96 11.85
C LEU A 66 0.87 1.29 10.50
N PHE A 67 2.11 0.88 10.32
CA PHE A 67 2.82 0.95 9.04
C PHE A 67 2.14 0.09 7.96
N GLN A 68 1.85 -1.19 8.26
CA GLN A 68 1.17 -2.08 7.31
C GLN A 68 -0.23 -1.56 6.95
N GLN A 69 -0.99 -1.04 7.93
CA GLN A 69 -2.28 -0.40 7.67
C GLN A 69 -2.12 0.78 6.71
N LEU A 70 -1.17 1.69 6.96
CA LEU A 70 -0.94 2.86 6.11
C LEU A 70 -0.53 2.46 4.69
N LEU A 71 0.33 1.45 4.54
CA LEU A 71 0.73 0.91 3.25
C LEU A 71 -0.46 0.35 2.47
N MET A 72 -1.28 -0.49 3.11
CA MET A 72 -2.47 -1.07 2.48
C MET A 72 -3.51 -0.01 2.11
N GLN A 73 -3.66 1.04 2.92
CA GLN A 73 -4.50 2.20 2.59
C GLN A 73 -4.04 2.89 1.32
N LEU A 74 -2.74 3.18 1.20
CA LEU A 74 -2.19 3.83 0.01
C LEU A 74 -2.28 2.95 -1.23
N LEU A 75 -2.08 1.63 -1.09
CA LEU A 75 -2.23 0.66 -2.19
C LEU A 75 -3.68 0.59 -2.70
N ALA A 76 -4.67 0.81 -1.83
CA ALA A 76 -6.07 0.93 -2.22
C ALA A 76 -6.45 2.35 -2.72
N GLY A 77 -5.50 3.28 -2.82
CA GLY A 77 -5.73 4.64 -3.32
C GLY A 77 -6.19 5.65 -2.26
N TYR A 78 -6.22 5.29 -0.98
CA TYR A 78 -6.53 6.21 0.11
C TYR A 78 -5.27 7.00 0.50
N SER A 79 -5.20 8.25 0.03
CA SER A 79 -3.99 9.10 0.10
C SER A 79 -3.59 9.59 1.49
N ASN A 80 -4.44 9.42 2.51
CA ASN A 80 -4.19 9.91 3.86
C ASN A 80 -4.92 9.07 4.93
N ASP A 81 -4.87 9.52 6.18
CA ASP A 81 -5.45 8.86 7.33
C ASP A 81 -6.98 9.02 7.44
N THR A 82 -7.62 9.90 6.67
CA THR A 82 -9.06 10.21 6.79
C THR A 82 -9.95 8.99 6.56
N ALA A 83 -9.55 8.08 5.67
CA ALA A 83 -10.29 6.87 5.35
C ALA A 83 -10.24 5.81 6.45
N ALA A 84 -9.32 5.91 7.43
CA ALA A 84 -9.05 4.84 8.39
C ALA A 84 -10.29 4.45 9.23
N ASN A 85 -11.16 5.41 9.58
CA ASN A 85 -12.40 5.10 10.31
C ASN A 85 -13.42 4.33 9.44
N THR A 86 -13.49 4.64 8.15
CA THR A 86 -14.35 3.93 7.19
C THR A 86 -13.81 2.53 6.95
N LEU A 87 -12.50 2.40 6.71
CA LEU A 87 -11.82 1.12 6.52
C LEU A 87 -11.83 0.23 7.76
N ALA A 88 -11.90 0.84 8.95
CA ALA A 88 -12.13 0.10 10.19
C ALA A 88 -13.52 -0.54 10.28
N LYS A 89 -14.43 -0.23 9.36
CA LYS A 89 -15.73 -0.91 9.22
C LYS A 89 -15.76 -1.86 8.01
N ASP A 90 -14.90 -1.62 7.03
CA ASP A 90 -14.80 -2.45 5.83
C ASP A 90 -14.31 -3.88 6.15
N VAL A 91 -15.06 -4.88 5.70
CA VAL A 91 -14.76 -6.30 5.94
C VAL A 91 -13.62 -6.77 5.05
N SER A 92 -13.60 -6.36 3.78
CA SER A 92 -12.57 -6.74 2.81
C SER A 92 -11.22 -6.19 3.20
N PHE A 93 -11.16 -4.94 3.66
CA PHE A 93 -9.92 -4.33 4.14
C PHE A 93 -9.38 -5.03 5.40
N LYS A 94 -10.26 -5.36 6.36
CA LYS A 94 -9.86 -6.14 7.55
C LYS A 94 -9.31 -7.50 7.20
N LEU A 95 -9.98 -8.20 6.27
CA LEU A 95 -9.55 -9.52 5.81
C LEU A 95 -8.21 -9.43 5.08
N ALA A 96 -8.00 -8.41 4.25
CA ALA A 96 -6.74 -8.19 3.56
C ALA A 96 -5.59 -7.85 4.53
N LEU A 97 -5.84 -7.00 5.52
CA LEU A 97 -4.82 -6.63 6.51
C LEU A 97 -4.52 -7.79 7.49
N ASP A 98 -5.47 -8.71 7.69
CA ASP A 98 -5.42 -9.83 8.65
C ASP A 98 -5.12 -9.38 10.10
N GLN A 99 -5.46 -8.14 10.43
CA GLN A 99 -5.20 -7.52 11.73
C GLN A 99 -6.25 -6.44 12.04
N LEU A 100 -6.36 -6.02 13.31
CA LEU A 100 -7.30 -4.96 13.74
C LEU A 100 -6.97 -3.60 13.11
N VAL A 101 -7.88 -3.03 12.32
CA VAL A 101 -7.70 -1.70 11.74
C VAL A 101 -7.81 -0.61 12.82
N SER A 102 -6.83 0.29 12.88
CA SER A 102 -6.81 1.42 13.80
C SER A 102 -7.67 2.58 13.31
N SER A 103 -8.19 3.37 14.24
CA SER A 103 -8.93 4.60 13.96
C SER A 103 -8.05 5.69 13.34
N GLN A 104 -8.65 6.64 12.61
CA GLN A 104 -7.96 7.81 12.05
C GLN A 104 -7.08 8.57 13.07
N PRO A 105 -7.54 8.91 14.30
CA PRO A 105 -6.68 9.63 15.26
C PRO A 105 -5.44 8.84 15.69
N THR A 106 -5.52 7.51 15.69
CA THR A 106 -4.38 6.64 16.04
C THR A 106 -3.36 6.63 14.91
N LEU A 107 -3.82 6.51 13.66
CA LEU A 107 -2.96 6.56 12.49
C LEU A 107 -2.32 7.94 12.32
N SER A 108 -3.08 9.01 12.55
CA SER A 108 -2.59 10.40 12.53
C SER A 108 -1.46 10.63 13.53
N ARG A 109 -1.62 10.15 14.77
CA ARG A 109 -0.56 10.23 15.79
C ARG A 109 0.68 9.44 15.38
N TYR A 110 0.52 8.30 14.72
CA TYR A 110 1.65 7.52 14.22
C TYR A 110 2.42 8.28 13.14
N ILE A 111 1.73 8.81 12.12
CA ILE A 111 2.33 9.60 11.04
C ILE A 111 3.11 10.79 11.59
N ASN A 112 2.53 11.49 12.58
CA ASN A 112 3.14 12.69 13.18
C ASN A 112 4.29 12.41 14.16
N ARG A 113 4.48 11.16 14.61
CA ARG A 113 5.51 10.76 15.59
C ARG A 113 6.64 9.94 14.99
N ILE A 114 6.66 9.76 13.68
CA ILE A 114 7.74 9.03 13.05
C ILE A 114 9.07 9.80 13.17
N SER A 115 10.11 9.11 13.63
CA SER A 115 11.45 9.65 13.75
C SER A 115 12.23 9.55 12.42
N GLU A 116 13.33 10.30 12.31
CA GLU A 116 14.22 10.25 11.14
C GLU A 116 14.84 8.85 10.95
N ASN A 117 15.25 8.20 12.04
CA ASN A 117 15.78 6.83 11.99
C ASN A 117 14.74 5.81 11.49
N GLU A 118 13.46 6.00 11.85
CA GLU A 118 12.36 5.16 11.36
C GLU A 118 12.10 5.42 9.87
N LEU A 119 12.18 6.68 9.41
CA LEU A 119 12.08 7.05 7.99
C LEU A 119 13.19 6.41 7.15
N ASP A 120 14.43 6.43 7.63
CA ASP A 120 15.55 5.76 6.96
C ASP A 120 15.32 4.24 6.89
N GLY A 121 14.70 3.66 7.91
CA GLY A 121 14.26 2.26 7.89
C GLY A 121 13.26 1.97 6.78
N VAL A 122 12.30 2.88 6.55
CA VAL A 122 11.31 2.73 5.46
C VAL A 122 12.01 2.81 4.10
N ALA A 123 12.98 3.73 3.94
CA ALA A 123 13.77 3.84 2.73
C ALA A 123 14.64 2.60 2.46
N ARG A 124 15.25 2.02 3.51
CA ARG A 124 15.98 0.75 3.38
C ARG A 124 15.06 -0.41 3.00
N LEU A 125 13.86 -0.46 3.58
CA LEU A 125 12.87 -1.48 3.22
C LEU A 125 12.45 -1.36 1.75
N SER A 126 12.20 -0.15 1.24
CA SER A 126 11.85 0.06 -0.17
C SER A 126 12.99 -0.38 -1.10
N GLN A 127 14.25 -0.11 -0.74
CA GLN A 127 15.41 -0.59 -1.50
C GLN A 127 15.51 -2.13 -1.51
N LYS A 128 15.28 -2.79 -0.37
CA LYS A 128 15.26 -4.26 -0.30
C LYS A 128 14.16 -4.87 -1.17
N LEU A 129 12.97 -4.25 -1.19
CA LEU A 129 11.90 -4.69 -2.08
C LEU A 129 12.29 -4.55 -3.56
N ALA A 130 12.91 -3.43 -3.95
CA ALA A 130 13.41 -3.26 -5.32
C ALA A 130 14.45 -4.33 -5.67
N GLN A 131 15.38 -4.63 -4.76
CA GLN A 131 16.37 -5.69 -4.94
C GLN A 131 15.74 -7.08 -5.11
N LEU A 132 14.69 -7.41 -4.35
CA LEU A 132 13.94 -8.65 -4.51
C LEU A 132 13.34 -8.76 -5.92
N VAL A 133 12.73 -7.68 -6.42
CA VAL A 133 12.14 -7.65 -7.77
C VAL A 133 13.22 -7.83 -8.84
N ILE A 134 14.34 -7.11 -8.74
CA ILE A 134 15.45 -7.22 -9.68
C ILE A 134 16.02 -8.65 -9.71
N LYS A 135 16.26 -9.23 -8.53
CA LYS A 135 16.79 -10.59 -8.38
C LYS A 135 15.83 -11.62 -8.95
N GLN A 136 14.54 -11.51 -8.64
CA GLN A 136 13.53 -12.47 -9.11
C GLN A 136 13.35 -12.43 -10.64
N ARG A 137 13.53 -11.26 -11.25
CA ARG A 137 13.45 -11.10 -12.72
C ARG A 137 14.74 -11.44 -13.45
N GLN A 138 15.82 -11.79 -12.73
CA GLN A 138 17.16 -11.98 -13.32
C GLN A 138 17.54 -10.81 -14.24
N GLN A 139 17.18 -9.59 -13.85
CA GLN A 139 17.19 -8.47 -14.78
C GLN A 139 18.64 -8.01 -15.01
N ALA A 140 19.16 -8.25 -16.21
CA ALA A 140 20.55 -7.90 -16.57
C ALA A 140 20.73 -6.40 -16.88
N GLN A 141 19.64 -5.69 -17.16
CA GLN A 141 19.65 -4.26 -17.48
C GLN A 141 18.57 -3.52 -16.67
N LEU A 142 18.96 -2.39 -16.07
CA LEU A 142 18.09 -1.53 -15.30
C LEU A 142 18.05 -0.16 -15.98
N ILE A 143 16.87 0.24 -16.47
CA ILE A 143 16.62 1.60 -16.96
C ILE A 143 16.01 2.36 -15.79
N LEU A 144 16.72 3.37 -15.30
CA LEU A 144 16.25 4.25 -14.25
C LEU A 144 15.67 5.50 -14.89
N ASP A 145 14.35 5.63 -14.79
CA ASP A 145 13.69 6.88 -15.13
C ASP A 145 13.75 7.81 -13.91
N LEU A 146 14.40 8.95 -14.08
CA LEU A 146 14.64 9.92 -13.01
C LEU A 146 13.74 11.13 -13.22
N ASP A 147 12.46 10.95 -12.96
CA ASP A 147 11.50 12.04 -12.98
C ASP A 147 11.58 12.86 -11.69
N SER A 148 11.83 14.16 -11.83
CA SER A 148 11.74 15.09 -10.70
C SER A 148 10.28 15.25 -10.30
N THR A 149 9.89 14.66 -9.18
CA THR A 149 8.60 14.99 -8.54
C THR A 149 8.80 16.20 -7.65
N HIS A 150 8.41 17.39 -8.13
CA HIS A 150 8.39 18.60 -7.33
C HIS A 150 7.26 18.51 -6.30
N SER A 151 7.60 18.58 -5.01
CA SER A 151 6.64 18.52 -3.91
C SER A 151 7.01 19.61 -2.92
N ASP A 152 6.45 20.79 -3.13
CA ASP A 152 6.63 21.90 -2.19
C ASP A 152 6.15 21.47 -0.81
N THR A 153 7.04 21.61 0.17
CA THR A 153 6.70 21.43 1.58
C THR A 153 6.88 22.77 2.27
N TYR A 154 5.79 23.33 2.79
CA TYR A 154 5.85 24.56 3.58
C TYR A 154 5.96 24.18 5.06
N GLY A 155 7.10 24.51 5.70
CA GLY A 155 7.38 24.17 7.10
C GLY A 155 8.04 22.80 7.31
N LYS A 156 8.09 22.33 8.57
CA LYS A 156 8.78 21.07 8.96
C LYS A 156 7.88 19.83 8.74
N GLN A 157 7.65 19.43 7.50
CA GLN A 157 6.70 18.35 7.17
C GLN A 157 7.36 16.96 7.03
N LYS A 158 7.71 16.31 8.15
CA LYS A 158 8.24 14.93 8.16
C LYS A 158 7.24 13.90 7.60
N ALA A 159 5.95 14.16 7.76
CA ALA A 159 4.87 13.31 7.26
C ALA A 159 4.85 13.18 5.72
N VAL A 160 5.27 14.22 5.00
CA VAL A 160 5.32 14.16 3.52
C VAL A 160 6.41 13.20 3.06
N LEU A 161 7.59 13.24 3.68
CA LEU A 161 8.66 12.31 3.35
C LEU A 161 8.23 10.87 3.61
N LEU A 162 7.58 10.59 4.76
CA LEU A 162 7.00 9.26 5.04
C LEU A 162 6.07 8.82 3.92
N MET A 163 5.09 9.66 3.58
CA MET A 163 4.06 9.32 2.61
C MET A 163 4.66 9.06 1.23
N ARG A 164 5.65 9.87 0.80
CA ARG A 164 6.37 9.69 -0.46
C ARG A 164 7.11 8.36 -0.50
N THR A 165 7.85 8.02 0.56
CA THR A 165 8.61 6.76 0.60
C THR A 165 7.69 5.54 0.61
N ILE A 166 6.58 5.58 1.35
CA ILE A 166 5.59 4.49 1.33
C ILE A 166 4.89 4.40 -0.04
N THR A 167 4.60 5.53 -0.68
CA THR A 167 4.01 5.54 -2.04
C THR A 167 4.97 4.92 -3.06
N ALA A 168 6.26 5.26 -3.03
CA ALA A 168 7.26 4.64 -3.89
C ALA A 168 7.36 3.11 -3.63
N MET A 169 7.31 2.71 -2.35
CA MET A 169 7.27 1.30 -1.98
C MET A 169 6.01 0.59 -2.49
N ALA A 170 4.86 1.24 -2.42
CA ALA A 170 3.60 0.74 -2.96
C ALA A 170 3.70 0.50 -4.47
N THR A 171 4.32 1.40 -5.23
CA THR A 171 4.59 1.21 -6.66
C THR A 171 5.46 -0.03 -6.92
N ILE A 172 6.50 -0.26 -6.10
CA ILE A 172 7.36 -1.45 -6.20
C ILE A 172 6.57 -2.73 -5.91
N LEU A 173 5.66 -2.72 -4.93
CA LEU A 173 4.81 -3.87 -4.58
C LEU A 173 3.73 -4.14 -5.64
N TYR A 174 3.26 -3.08 -6.31
CA TYR A 174 2.25 -3.16 -7.35
C TYR A 174 2.81 -3.69 -8.69
N TRP A 175 4.05 -3.31 -9.03
CA TRP A 175 4.70 -3.68 -10.30
C TRP A 175 4.78 -5.20 -10.60
N PRO A 176 5.04 -6.09 -9.63
CA PRO A 176 4.93 -7.53 -9.82
C PRO A 176 3.50 -7.99 -10.13
N LEU A 177 2.48 -7.38 -9.50
CA LEU A 177 1.07 -7.79 -9.63
C LEU A 177 0.53 -7.55 -11.05
N THR A 178 1.01 -6.51 -11.75
CA THR A 178 0.64 -6.28 -13.16
C THR A 178 1.23 -7.31 -14.12
N LYS A 179 2.18 -8.15 -13.67
CA LYS A 179 2.86 -9.16 -14.50
C LYS A 179 2.79 -10.60 -13.96
N PHE A 180 2.13 -10.87 -12.83
CA PHE A 180 1.72 -12.24 -12.45
C PHE A 180 0.48 -12.66 -13.26
N PRO A 181 0.31 -13.95 -13.61
CA PRO A 181 0.36 -14.36 -15.01
C PRO A 181 -0.99 -14.33 -15.73
N ALA A 182 -0.98 -13.70 -16.90
CA ALA A 182 -1.81 -14.03 -18.05
C ALA A 182 -1.44 -15.42 -18.63
N ALA A 183 -1.47 -16.47 -17.81
CA ALA A 183 -1.24 -17.86 -18.24
C ALA A 183 -2.54 -18.70 -18.27
N SER A 184 -3.71 -18.10 -18.05
CA SER A 184 -5.00 -18.80 -18.14
C SER A 184 -6.12 -18.02 -18.84
N TRP A 185 -5.83 -16.85 -19.41
CA TRP A 185 -6.82 -16.03 -20.08
C TRP A 185 -6.31 -15.70 -21.48
N GLY A 186 -7.04 -16.17 -22.49
CA GLY A 186 -6.70 -16.02 -23.89
C GLY A 186 -6.45 -14.57 -24.28
N LEU A 187 -5.62 -14.40 -25.31
CA LEU A 187 -5.30 -13.12 -25.92
C LEU A 187 -6.56 -12.27 -26.14
N ASN A 188 -6.45 -10.97 -25.82
CA ASN A 188 -7.40 -9.88 -26.00
C ASN A 188 -8.32 -9.57 -24.81
N CYS A 189 -7.73 -9.01 -23.74
CA CYS A 189 -8.29 -8.09 -22.74
C CYS A 189 -7.23 -8.08 -21.62
N VAL A 190 -6.43 -7.04 -21.38
CA VAL A 190 -6.80 -5.76 -20.79
C VAL A 190 -5.63 -4.81 -21.07
N LEU A 191 -5.87 -3.81 -21.91
CA LEU A 191 -4.93 -2.72 -22.19
C LEU A 191 -5.37 -1.42 -21.49
N GLU A 192 -6.23 -1.47 -20.47
CA GLU A 192 -6.97 -0.27 -20.03
C GLU A 192 -7.31 -0.17 -18.53
N ILE A 193 -6.58 -0.78 -17.59
CA ILE A 193 -6.94 -0.67 -16.16
C ILE A 193 -5.91 0.00 -15.23
N PHE A 194 -4.66 0.29 -15.63
CA PHE A 194 -3.71 0.89 -14.67
C PHE A 194 -2.82 2.03 -15.17
N THR A 195 -3.35 2.83 -16.10
CA THR A 195 -2.83 4.17 -16.41
C THR A 195 -3.38 5.35 -15.57
N PRO A 196 -4.33 5.24 -14.62
CA PRO A 196 -4.75 6.44 -13.88
C PRO A 196 -4.31 6.53 -12.40
N LEU A 197 -3.57 5.58 -11.80
CA LEU A 197 -3.20 5.69 -10.36
C LEU A 197 -1.91 6.47 -10.08
N MET A 198 -1.06 6.71 -11.09
CA MET A 198 0.03 7.70 -11.00
C MET A 198 -0.20 8.94 -11.88
N GLU A 199 -1.18 8.92 -12.81
CA GLU A 199 -1.54 10.08 -13.64
C GLU A 199 -2.83 10.81 -13.21
N LEU A 200 -3.46 10.48 -12.07
CA LEU A 200 -4.42 11.40 -11.44
C LEU A 200 -3.70 12.49 -10.64
N LYS A 201 -3.13 13.44 -11.39
CA LYS A 201 -2.73 14.77 -10.92
C LYS A 201 -3.94 15.70 -10.66
N ILE A 202 -5.09 15.18 -10.26
CA ILE A 202 -6.32 15.98 -10.06
C ILE A 202 -6.86 15.75 -8.65
N PHE A 203 -6.17 16.29 -7.64
CA PHE A 203 -6.82 16.89 -6.44
C PHE A 203 -5.88 17.75 -5.57
N TYR A 204 -4.64 18.01 -6.01
CA TYR A 204 -3.80 19.01 -5.34
C TYR A 204 -4.20 20.47 -5.67
N GLY A 205 -4.95 20.69 -6.76
CA GLY A 205 -5.49 22.01 -7.14
C GLY A 205 -6.77 22.42 -6.43
N GLN A 206 -7.52 21.48 -5.83
CA GLN A 206 -8.80 21.77 -5.14
C GLN A 206 -8.66 21.83 -3.62
N PHE A 207 -7.59 21.25 -3.06
CA PHE A 207 -7.25 21.41 -1.63
C PHE A 207 -6.79 22.85 -1.30
N CYS A 208 -6.16 23.56 -2.24
CA CYS A 208 -5.81 24.97 -2.08
C CYS A 208 -7.00 25.95 -2.20
N ARG A 209 -8.13 25.57 -2.81
CA ARG A 209 -9.33 26.43 -2.86
C ARG A 209 -10.26 26.26 -1.66
N ILE A 210 -10.32 25.08 -1.07
CA ILE A 210 -11.17 24.81 0.11
C ILE A 210 -10.55 25.39 1.38
N MET A 211 -9.21 25.54 1.45
CA MET A 211 -8.51 26.19 2.56
C MET A 211 -8.46 27.73 2.46
N GLN A 212 -8.87 28.33 1.34
CA GLN A 212 -9.01 29.80 1.20
C GLN A 212 -10.44 30.31 1.47
N ALA A 213 -11.43 29.42 1.65
CA ALA A 213 -12.83 29.81 1.86
C ALA A 213 -13.26 29.85 3.35
N LYS A 214 -12.33 29.74 4.30
CA LYS A 214 -12.59 29.86 5.76
C LYS A 214 -11.66 30.86 6.45
N MET A 215 -11.36 31.96 5.76
CA MET A 215 -10.69 33.10 6.36
C MET A 215 -11.38 34.40 5.92
N PHE A 216 -12.67 34.48 6.27
CA PHE A 216 -13.33 35.66 6.83
C PHE A 216 -14.09 35.19 8.07
#